data_AF-A0A644XBJ7-F1
#
_entry.id   AF-A0A644XBJ7-F1
#
_cell.length_a   1.000
_cell.length_b   1.000
_cell.length_c   1.000
_cell.angle_alpha   90.00
_cell.angle_beta   90.00
_cell.angle_gamma   90.00
#
_symmetry.space_group_name_H-M   'P 1'
#
loop_
_entity.id
_entity.type
_entity.pdbx_description
1 polymer ?
#
loop_
_entity_poly.entity_id
_entity_poly.type
_entity_poly.pdbx_seq_one_letter_code
_entity_poly.pdbx_strand_id
1 'polypeptide(L)'
;MEDDPFFKLAELFSGKTNGGGTGSGMQLGKVLSAPSAEEPDTPLKVSVSGTIQEAEDLLKNDALAALDFAAGDSVLLLPIDEAQRYIMICKVVSA
;
A
#
# COMPACT_ATOMS: atom_id res chain seq x y z
N MET A 1 5.80 0.63 -29.09
CA MET A 1 5.79 0.97 -27.64
C MET A 1 5.65 -0.34 -26.89
N GLU A 2 6.66 -1.18 -27.02
CA GLU A 2 6.99 -2.21 -26.05
C GLU A 2 8.22 -1.68 -25.32
N ASP A 3 8.44 -2.08 -24.06
CA ASP A 3 9.58 -1.71 -23.19
C ASP A 3 9.35 -0.61 -22.15
N ASP A 4 8.13 -0.43 -21.63
CA ASP A 4 8.02 -0.01 -20.22
C ASP A 4 7.94 -1.29 -19.36
N PRO A 5 8.99 -1.63 -18.58
CA PRO A 5 9.02 -2.85 -17.76
C PRO A 5 7.92 -2.87 -16.70
N PHE A 6 7.27 -1.74 -16.43
CA PHE A 6 6.18 -1.60 -15.48
C PHE A 6 4.80 -1.68 -16.14
N PHE A 7 4.70 -1.74 -17.48
CA PHE A 7 3.42 -1.77 -18.19
C PHE A 7 2.56 -2.97 -17.79
N LYS A 8 3.17 -4.17 -17.67
CA LYS A 8 2.46 -5.38 -17.23
C LYS A 8 1.98 -5.28 -15.77
N LEU A 9 2.74 -4.58 -14.92
CA LEU A 9 2.32 -4.30 -13.54
C LEU A 9 1.12 -3.35 -13.55
N ALA A 10 1.16 -2.29 -14.37
CA ALA A 10 0.04 -1.37 -14.52
C ALA A 10 -1.23 -2.06 -15.04
N GLU A 11 -1.12 -3.01 -15.97
CA GLU A 11 -2.26 -3.81 -16.43
C GLU A 11 -2.84 -4.70 -15.34
N LEU A 12 -1.98 -5.39 -14.57
CA LEU A 12 -2.36 -6.16 -13.38
C LEU A 12 -3.05 -5.29 -12.32
N PHE A 13 -2.63 -4.03 -12.17
CA PHE A 13 -3.20 -3.08 -11.20
C PHE A 13 -4.52 -2.47 -11.67
N SER A 14 -4.71 -2.34 -12.98
CA SER A 14 -5.88 -1.70 -13.58
C SER A 14 -7.15 -2.56 -13.62
N GLY A 15 -7.10 -3.80 -13.11
CA GLY A 15 -8.26 -4.69 -13.05
C GLY A 15 -8.78 -5.14 -14.43
N LYS A 16 -7.98 -5.02 -15.50
CA LYS A 16 -8.34 -5.43 -16.87
C LYS A 16 -8.22 -6.94 -17.12
N THR A 17 -8.29 -7.76 -16.09
CA THR A 17 -8.41 -9.21 -16.26
C THR A 17 -9.89 -9.52 -16.57
N ASN A 18 -10.13 -10.14 -17.72
CA ASN A 18 -11.47 -10.51 -18.22
C ASN A 18 -12.15 -11.61 -17.39
N GLY A 19 -12.40 -11.37 -16.11
CA GLY A 19 -13.12 -12.26 -15.21
C GLY A 19 -13.80 -11.45 -14.11
N GLY A 20 -15.13 -11.40 -14.15
CA GLY A 20 -15.95 -10.54 -13.30
C GLY A 20 -15.86 -10.86 -11.81
N GLY A 21 -14.94 -10.18 -11.13
CA GLY A 21 -14.92 -10.04 -9.67
C GLY A 21 -14.88 -8.56 -9.31
N THR A 22 -15.97 -8.06 -8.75
CA THR A 22 -16.04 -6.77 -8.08
C THR A 22 -15.09 -6.76 -6.87
N GLY A 23 -13.87 -6.28 -7.06
CA GLY A 23 -12.89 -6.09 -5.99
C GLY A 23 -11.89 -5.03 -6.41
N SER A 24 -11.91 -3.89 -5.71
CA SER A 24 -11.07 -2.72 -5.96
C SER A 24 -9.64 -3.11 -6.32
N GLY A 25 -9.13 -2.60 -7.44
CA GLY A 25 -7.72 -2.70 -7.78
C GLY A 25 -6.81 -2.17 -6.66
N MET A 26 -5.51 -2.44 -6.76
CA MET A 26 -4.53 -1.92 -5.80
C MET A 26 -4.66 -0.40 -5.65
N GLN A 27 -4.50 0.05 -4.42
CA GLN A 27 -4.69 1.44 -4.01
C GLN A 27 -3.36 2.04 -3.56
N LEU A 28 -3.17 3.32 -3.84
CA LEU A 28 -2.06 4.08 -3.27
C LEU A 28 -2.49 4.65 -1.92
N GLY A 29 -1.65 4.45 -0.92
CA GLY A 29 -1.78 5.06 0.40
C GLY A 29 -0.65 6.04 0.69
N LYS A 30 -0.88 6.91 1.67
CA LYS A 30 0.09 7.87 2.18
C LYS A 30 0.37 7.57 3.65
N VAL A 31 1.63 7.34 4.00
CA VAL A 31 2.04 7.19 5.40
C VAL A 31 1.85 8.51 6.13
N LEU A 32 1.12 8.49 7.24
CA LEU A 32 0.88 9.65 8.10
C LEU A 32 1.85 9.66 9.29
N SER A 33 2.14 8.48 9.83
CA SER A 33 3.10 8.28 10.92
C SER A 33 3.66 6.86 10.83
N ALA A 34 4.86 6.65 11.38
CA ALA A 34 5.50 5.34 11.45
C ALA A 34 6.47 5.29 12.65
N PRO A 35 6.76 4.10 13.19
CA PRO A 35 7.83 3.90 14.17
C PRO A 35 9.18 4.39 13.63
N SER A 36 9.99 5.01 14.48
CA SER A 36 11.36 5.41 14.17
C SER A 36 12.34 5.02 15.28
N ALA A 37 13.64 5.18 15.05
CA ALA A 37 14.65 4.95 16.09
C ALA A 37 14.51 5.90 17.28
N GLU A 38 13.99 7.10 17.06
CA GLU A 38 13.77 8.13 18.08
C GLU A 38 12.44 7.91 18.82
N GLU A 39 11.41 7.42 18.11
CA GLU A 39 10.07 7.17 18.63
C GLU A 39 9.54 5.79 18.17
N PRO A 40 10.01 4.68 18.79
CA PRO A 40 9.69 3.33 18.34
C PRO A 40 8.23 2.92 18.59
N ASP A 41 7.56 3.59 19.54
CA ASP A 41 6.16 3.30 19.89
C ASP A 41 5.15 4.05 19.01
N THR A 42 5.61 4.89 18.07
CA THR A 42 4.73 5.63 17.15
C THR A 42 3.96 4.65 16.26
N PRO A 43 2.62 4.68 16.26
CA PRO A 43 1.84 3.76 15.44
C PRO A 43 2.02 4.04 13.95
N LEU A 44 2.10 2.97 13.15
CA LEU A 44 2.01 3.08 11.70
C LEU A 44 0.57 3.44 11.30
N LYS A 45 0.40 4.60 10.68
CA LYS A 45 -0.88 5.07 10.15
C LYS A 45 -0.77 5.36 8.68
N VAL A 46 -1.72 4.88 7.89
CA VAL A 46 -1.77 5.11 6.44
C VAL A 46 -3.11 5.66 6.03
N SER A 47 -3.10 6.76 5.29
CA SER A 47 -4.30 7.28 4.63
C SER A 47 -4.51 6.58 3.30
N VAL A 48 -5.69 6.02 3.08
CA VAL A 48 -6.09 5.37 1.82
C VAL A 48 -7.57 5.62 1.55
N SER A 49 -7.90 6.03 0.32
CA SER A 49 -9.29 6.26 -0.12
C SER A 49 -10.11 7.18 0.81
N GLY A 50 -9.45 8.17 1.45
CA GLY A 50 -10.10 9.10 2.38
C GLY A 50 -10.31 8.58 3.80
N THR A 51 -9.85 7.36 4.08
CA THR A 51 -9.88 6.74 5.41
C THR A 51 -8.46 6.62 6.00
N ILE A 52 -8.36 6.44 7.31
CA ILE A 52 -7.08 6.18 8.01
C ILE A 52 -7.12 4.75 8.50
N GLN A 53 -6.05 4.02 8.21
CA GLN A 53 -5.86 2.62 8.58
C GLN A 53 -4.70 2.54 9.58
N GLU A 54 -4.85 1.72 10.62
CA GLU A 54 -3.85 1.50 11.66
C GLU A 54 -3.97 0.09 12.25
N ALA A 55 -2.92 -0.35 12.97
CA ALA A 55 -2.91 -1.62 13.71
C ALA A 55 -3.41 -2.84 12.89
N GLU A 56 -4.49 -3.48 13.33
CA GLU A 56 -5.01 -4.73 12.75
C GLU A 56 -5.60 -4.57 11.35
N ASP A 57 -5.88 -3.33 10.94
CA ASP A 57 -6.40 -3.00 9.61
C ASP A 57 -5.29 -2.91 8.55
N LEU A 58 -4.03 -2.86 8.98
CA LEU A 58 -2.85 -2.85 8.11
C LEU A 58 -2.00 -4.12 8.32
N LEU A 59 -2.11 -5.04 7.37
CA LEU A 59 -1.27 -6.22 7.31
C LEU A 59 0.00 -5.92 6.52
N LYS A 60 1.17 -6.25 7.08
CA LYS A 60 2.47 -6.12 6.39
C LYS A 60 3.39 -7.27 6.74
N ASN A 61 4.26 -7.64 5.81
CA ASN A 61 5.35 -8.57 6.09
C ASN A 61 6.44 -7.87 6.91
N ASP A 62 7.09 -8.58 7.83
CA ASP A 62 8.21 -8.06 8.63
C ASP A 62 9.38 -7.56 7.77
N ALA A 63 9.59 -8.14 6.60
CA ALA A 63 10.58 -7.67 5.64
C ALA A 63 10.34 -6.21 5.19
N LEU A 64 9.09 -5.73 5.23
CA LEU A 64 8.78 -4.32 4.94
C LEU A 64 9.17 -3.39 6.10
N ALA A 65 9.35 -3.91 7.32
CA ALA A 65 9.81 -3.09 8.44
C ALA A 65 11.22 -2.53 8.21
N ALA A 66 12.03 -3.20 7.38
CA ALA A 66 13.38 -2.74 7.03
C ALA A 66 13.41 -1.56 6.02
N LEU A 67 12.26 -1.11 5.52
CA LEU A 67 12.19 -0.04 4.50
C LEU A 67 12.10 1.38 5.07
N ASP A 68 12.21 1.53 6.40
CA ASP A 68 12.14 2.80 7.14
C ASP A 68 11.05 3.75 6.61
N PHE A 69 9.80 3.47 7.00
CA PHE A 69 8.68 4.33 6.64
C PHE A 69 8.77 5.67 7.35
N ALA A 70 8.48 6.74 6.63
CA ALA A 70 8.37 8.09 7.14
C ALA A 70 7.02 8.70 6.75
N ALA A 71 6.57 9.66 7.55
CA ALA A 71 5.42 10.48 7.20
C ALA A 71 5.63 11.12 5.82
N GLY A 72 4.66 10.96 4.93
CA GLY A 72 4.74 11.40 3.54
C GLY A 72 5.22 10.34 2.56
N ASP A 73 5.63 9.15 2.98
CA ASP A 73 5.91 8.06 2.04
C ASP A 73 4.64 7.57 1.34
N SER A 74 4.79 7.15 0.09
CA SER A 74 3.70 6.52 -0.65
C SER A 74 3.84 5.01 -0.58
N VAL A 75 2.73 4.29 -0.43
CA VAL A 75 2.70 2.82 -0.32
C VAL A 75 1.64 2.24 -1.26
N LEU A 76 1.88 1.02 -1.73
CA LEU A 76 0.91 0.26 -2.51
C LEU A 76 0.18 -0.72 -1.60
N LEU A 77 -1.14 -0.67 -1.63
CA LEU A 77 -2.04 -1.43 -0.77
C LEU A 77 -2.99 -2.30 -1.61
N LEU A 78 -3.25 -3.52 -1.13
CA LEU A 78 -4.31 -4.37 -1.65
C LEU A 78 -5.47 -4.36 -0.64
N PRO A 79 -6.64 -3.80 -0.99
CA PRO A 79 -7.81 -3.90 -0.12
C PRO A 79 -8.27 -5.35 0.01
N ILE A 80 -8.60 -5.74 1.23
CA ILE A 80 -9.25 -7.01 1.61
C ILE A 80 -10.45 -6.70 2.51
N ASP A 81 -11.26 -7.72 2.84
CA ASP A 81 -12.40 -7.57 3.76
C ASP A 81 -13.29 -6.36 3.40
N GLU A 82 -13.73 -6.30 2.13
CA GLU A 82 -14.55 -5.20 1.59
C GLU A 82 -13.92 -3.80 1.76
N ALA A 83 -12.59 -3.72 1.67
CA ALA A 83 -11.80 -2.49 1.82
C ALA A 83 -11.82 -1.89 3.24
N GLN A 84 -12.19 -2.70 4.24
CA GLN A 84 -12.01 -2.38 5.65
C GLN A 84 -10.58 -2.62 6.12
N ARG A 85 -9.85 -3.52 5.45
CA ARG A 85 -8.47 -3.88 5.78
C ARG A 85 -7.60 -3.90 4.54
N TYR A 86 -6.28 -3.76 4.73
CA TYR A 86 -5.34 -3.60 3.63
C TYR A 86 -4.06 -4.39 3.86
N ILE A 87 -3.58 -5.05 2.80
CA ILE A 87 -2.24 -5.64 2.76
C ILE A 87 -1.28 -4.63 2.14
N MET A 88 -0.23 -4.26 2.85
CA MET A 88 0.86 -3.45 2.34
C MET A 88 1.80 -4.30 1.50
N ILE A 89 1.96 -3.92 0.23
CA ILE A 89 2.78 -4.66 -0.73
C ILE A 89 4.20 -4.09 -0.78
N CYS A 90 4.34 -2.77 -0.92
CA CYS A 90 5.64 -2.11 -0.97
C CYS A 90 5.56 -0.61 -0.67
N LYS A 91 6.71 -0.01 -0.36
CA LYS A 91 6.95 1.44 -0.44
C LYS A 91 7.17 1.82 -1.91
N VAL A 92 6.45 2.83 -2.37
CA VAL A 92 6.51 3.33 -3.75
C VAL A 92 7.58 4.41 -3.83
N VAL A 93 8.46 4.29 -4.81
CA VAL A 93 9.48 5.29 -5.14
C VAL A 93 8.95 6.28 -6.17
N SER A 94 9.34 7.55 -6.08
CA SER A 94 9.12 8.51 -7.16
C SER A 94 10.10 8.23 -8.31
N ALA A 95 9.63 8.46 -9.54
CA ALA A 95 10.47 8.48 -10.75
C ALA A 95 11.40 9.70 -10.79
#